data_AF-A0A0S7WXP3-F1
#
_entry.id   AF-A0A0S7WXP3-F1
#
_cell.length_a   1.000
_cell.length_b   1.000
_cell.length_c   1.000
_cell.angle_alpha   90.00
_cell.angle_beta   90.00
_cell.angle_gamma   90.00
#
_symmetry.space_group_name_H-M   'P 1'
#
loop_
_entity.id
_entity.type
_entity.pdbx_description
1 polymer ?
#
loop_
_entity_poly.entity_id
_entity_poly.type
_entity_poly.pdbx_seq_one_letter_code
_entity_poly.pdbx_strand_id
1 'polypeptide(L)'
;MFIILSIISLIFSLMALSQIIYPLFLAWPMATRLEKEGKLKKKIPIFTFLIPPLIWVILIILSVWLVNAKFPFFSTVYYSILVFILIIVIIQIPLKNRNLKEDFEDSWGKYLKDQTNNKNL
;
A
#
# COMPACT_ATOMS: atom_id res chain seq x y z
N MET A 1 -3.56 -28.34 -7.49
CA MET A 1 -4.08 -27.21 -8.29
C MET A 1 -4.81 -26.18 -7.42
N PHE A 2 -5.87 -26.56 -6.69
CA PHE A 2 -6.64 -25.66 -5.82
C PHE A 2 -5.79 -24.93 -4.76
N ILE A 3 -4.96 -25.66 -4.00
CA ILE A 3 -4.09 -25.07 -2.96
C ILE A 3 -3.12 -24.04 -3.54
N ILE A 4 -2.53 -24.33 -4.70
CA ILE A 4 -1.57 -23.43 -5.37
C ILE A 4 -2.27 -22.14 -5.82
N LEU A 5 -3.45 -22.25 -6.43
CA LEU A 5 -4.26 -21.09 -6.83
C LEU A 5 -4.70 -20.23 -5.64
N SER A 6 -5.04 -20.86 -4.52
CA SER A 6 -5.39 -20.17 -3.27
C SER A 6 -4.19 -19.42 -2.70
N ILE A 7 -3.01 -20.04 -2.65
CA ILE A 7 -1.77 -19.39 -2.16
C ILE A 7 -1.40 -18.20 -3.04
N ILE A 8 -1.42 -18.36 -4.36
CA ILE A 8 -1.13 -17.27 -5.31
C ILE A 8 -2.11 -16.12 -5.12
N SER A 9 -3.42 -16.42 -5.02
CA SER A 9 -4.45 -15.41 -4.77
C SER A 9 -4.23 -14.68 -3.44
N LEU A 10 -3.78 -15.40 -2.41
CA LEU A 10 -3.53 -14.85 -1.08
C LEU A 10 -2.33 -13.88 -1.12
N ILE A 11 -1.21 -14.30 -1.70
CA ILE A 11 -0.01 -13.46 -1.85
C ILE A 11 -0.34 -12.21 -2.69
N PHE A 12 -1.00 -12.39 -3.83
CA PHE A 12 -1.38 -11.29 -4.72
C PHE A 12 -2.28 -10.28 -4.03
N SER A 13 -3.31 -10.75 -3.33
CA SER A 13 -4.26 -9.86 -2.63
C SER A 13 -3.58 -9.11 -1.49
N LEU A 14 -2.67 -9.77 -0.75
CA LEU A 14 -1.88 -9.14 0.30
C LEU A 14 -1.00 -8.02 -0.26
N MET A 15 -0.30 -8.30 -1.36
CA MET A 15 0.54 -7.31 -2.05
C MET A 15 -0.31 -6.14 -2.56
N ALA A 16 -1.42 -6.42 -3.24
CA ALA A 16 -2.28 -5.39 -3.80
C ALA A 16 -2.83 -4.45 -2.73
N LEU A 17 -3.36 -5.01 -1.64
CA LEU A 17 -3.91 -4.23 -0.54
C LEU A 17 -2.84 -3.45 0.22
N SER A 18 -1.65 -4.01 0.42
CA SER A 18 -0.51 -3.29 1.01
C SER A 18 -0.14 -2.06 0.17
N GLN A 19 -0.05 -2.23 -1.15
CA GLN A 19 0.33 -1.19 -2.11
C GLN A 19 -0.79 -0.15 -2.34
N ILE A 20 -2.02 -0.44 -1.93
CA ILE A 20 -3.14 0.51 -1.90
C ILE A 20 -3.13 1.29 -0.58
N ILE A 21 -3.08 0.58 0.54
CA ILE A 21 -3.34 1.19 1.84
C ILE A 21 -2.14 1.99 2.33
N TYR A 22 -0.91 1.50 2.12
CA TYR A 22 0.29 2.20 2.57
C TYR A 22 0.43 3.62 1.97
N PRO A 23 0.34 3.83 0.64
CA PRO A 23 0.47 5.17 0.07
C PRO A 23 -0.65 6.12 0.51
N LEU A 24 -1.90 5.63 0.56
CA LEU A 24 -3.09 6.45 0.80
C LEU A 24 -3.30 6.80 2.28
N PHE A 25 -3.12 5.83 3.17
CA PHE A 25 -3.51 5.99 4.59
C PHE A 25 -2.32 6.21 5.51
N LEU A 26 -1.08 6.01 5.07
CA LEU A 26 0.11 6.21 5.89
C LEU A 26 1.05 7.26 5.28
N ALA A 27 1.52 7.03 4.06
CA ALA A 27 2.51 7.90 3.44
C ALA A 27 1.93 9.30 3.15
N TRP A 28 0.70 9.39 2.66
CA TRP A 28 0.01 10.66 2.41
C TRP A 28 -0.18 11.53 3.67
N PRO A 29 -0.78 11.03 4.78
CA PRO A 29 -0.90 11.83 6.00
C PRO A 29 0.45 12.17 6.62
N MET A 30 1.44 11.26 6.53
CA MET A 30 2.79 11.55 7.00
C MET A 30 3.46 12.66 6.19
N ALA A 31 3.35 12.64 4.86
CA ALA A 31 3.83 13.72 3.99
C ALA A 31 3.15 15.05 4.31
N THR A 32 1.82 15.04 4.51
CA THR A 32 1.05 16.24 4.87
C THR A 32 1.49 16.81 6.22
N ARG A 33 1.77 15.95 7.20
CA ARG A 33 2.30 16.37 8.51
C ARG A 33 3.70 16.99 8.37
N LEU A 34 4.59 16.36 7.60
CA LEU A 34 5.95 16.85 7.37
C LEU A 34 5.97 18.16 6.57
N GLU A 35 5.00 18.38 5.68
CA GLU A 35 4.80 19.65 5.00
C GLU A 35 4.42 20.76 5.99
N LYS A 36 3.46 20.50 6.88
CA LYS A 36 3.04 21.44 7.93
C LYS A 36 4.17 21.75 8.93
N GLU A 37 5.02 20.76 9.23
CA GLU A 37 6.20 20.91 10.09
C GLU A 37 7.38 21.60 9.39
N GLY A 38 7.27 21.95 8.09
CA GLY A 38 8.34 22.61 7.34
C GLY A 38 9.58 21.73 7.12
N LYS A 39 9.45 20.40 7.27
CA LYS A 39 10.53 19.41 7.14
C LYS A 39 10.74 18.93 5.69
N LEU A 40 9.88 19.34 4.76
CA LEU A 40 10.04 19.06 3.34
C LEU A 40 10.90 20.13 2.65
N LYS A 41 11.86 19.69 1.84
CA LYS A 41 12.66 20.55 0.94
C LYS A 41 11.86 20.92 -0.32
N LYS A 42 10.97 20.04 -0.76
CA LYS A 42 10.06 20.21 -1.90
C LYS A 42 8.78 19.41 -1.67
N LYS A 43 7.65 19.88 -2.21
CA LYS A 43 6.37 19.17 -2.12
C LYS A 43 6.45 17.81 -2.81
N ILE A 44 5.85 16.79 -2.20
CA ILE A 44 5.71 15.46 -2.81
C ILE A 44 4.49 15.51 -3.73
N PRO A 45 4.61 15.18 -5.03
CA PRO A 45 3.46 15.16 -5.93
C PRO A 45 2.38 14.20 -5.44
N ILE A 46 1.11 14.58 -5.54
CA ILE A 46 -0.02 13.72 -5.11
C ILE A 46 -0.09 12.42 -5.91
N PHE A 47 0.31 12.47 -7.19
CA PHE A 47 0.34 11.32 -8.10
C PHE A 47 1.25 10.20 -7.59
N THR A 48 2.31 10.52 -6.84
CA THR A 48 3.21 9.51 -6.25
C THR A 48 2.51 8.60 -5.24
N PHE A 49 1.41 9.07 -4.64
CA PHE A 49 0.60 8.30 -3.70
C PHE A 49 -0.62 7.65 -4.35
N LEU A 50 -1.06 8.14 -5.53
CA LEU A 50 -2.25 7.66 -6.22
C LEU A 50 -1.96 6.60 -7.29
N ILE A 51 -0.82 6.71 -7.99
CA ILE A 51 -0.48 5.80 -9.10
C ILE A 51 -0.34 4.34 -8.62
N PRO A 52 0.42 4.02 -7.56
CA PRO A 52 0.57 2.63 -7.13
C PRO A 52 -0.78 2.00 -6.72
N PRO A 53 -1.61 2.65 -5.87
CA PRO A 53 -2.94 2.13 -5.55
C PRO A 53 -3.80 1.91 -6.79
N LEU A 54 -3.78 2.84 -7.75
CA LEU A 54 -4.61 2.76 -8.94
C LEU A 54 -4.23 1.57 -9.84
N ILE A 55 -2.93 1.29 -10.01
CA ILE A 55 -2.43 0.11 -10.71
C ILE A 55 -2.93 -1.16 -10.02
N TRP A 56 -2.81 -1.24 -8.69
CA TRP A 56 -3.23 -2.42 -7.94
C TRP A 56 -4.75 -2.60 -7.89
N VAL A 57 -5.53 -1.53 -7.85
CA VAL A 57 -7.00 -1.59 -7.99
C VAL A 57 -7.38 -2.17 -9.35
N ILE A 58 -6.76 -1.71 -10.44
CA ILE A 58 -7.01 -2.27 -11.79
C ILE A 58 -6.67 -3.77 -11.81
N LEU A 59 -5.54 -4.15 -11.21
CA LEU A 59 -5.13 -5.56 -11.12
C LEU A 59 -6.13 -6.42 -10.33
N ILE A 60 -6.68 -5.91 -9.22
CA ILE A 60 -7.76 -6.60 -8.48
C ILE A 60 -9.02 -6.71 -9.32
N ILE A 61 -9.41 -5.67 -10.04
CA ILE A 61 -10.59 -5.71 -10.92
C ILE A 61 -10.42 -6.76 -12.01
N LEU A 62 -9.24 -6.79 -12.65
CA LEU A 62 -8.92 -7.79 -13.66
C LEU A 62 -8.88 -9.20 -13.09
N SER A 63 -8.35 -9.40 -11.89
CA SER A 63 -8.31 -10.72 -11.25
C SER A 63 -9.71 -11.20 -10.86
N VAL A 64 -10.56 -10.32 -10.32
CA VAL A 64 -11.98 -10.59 -10.05
C VAL A 64 -12.68 -10.97 -11.35
N TRP A 65 -12.51 -10.19 -12.41
CA TRP A 65 -13.12 -10.46 -13.71
C TRP A 65 -12.70 -11.82 -14.27
N LEU A 66 -11.40 -12.14 -14.22
CA LEU A 66 -10.85 -13.42 -14.68
C LEU A 66 -11.44 -14.61 -13.91
N VAL A 67 -11.51 -14.51 -12.58
CA VAL A 67 -12.04 -15.57 -11.72
C VAL A 67 -13.52 -15.81 -12.02
N ASN A 68 -14.33 -14.75 -12.18
CA ASN A 68 -15.75 -14.93 -12.51
C ASN A 68 -15.94 -15.51 -13.91
N ALA A 69 -15.14 -15.08 -14.90
CA ALA A 69 -15.27 -15.51 -16.28
C ALA A 69 -14.79 -16.95 -16.52
N LYS A 70 -13.72 -17.39 -15.86
CA LYS A 70 -13.09 -18.70 -16.10
C LYS A 70 -13.36 -19.73 -15.02
N PHE A 71 -13.69 -19.29 -13.80
CA PHE A 71 -13.76 -20.13 -12.60
C PHE A 71 -14.96 -19.75 -11.71
N PRO A 72 -16.20 -19.71 -12.25
CA PRO A 72 -17.37 -19.19 -11.51
C PRO A 72 -17.63 -19.95 -10.21
N PHE A 73 -17.37 -21.26 -10.17
CA PHE A 73 -17.50 -22.08 -8.96
C PHE A 73 -16.58 -21.62 -7.81
N PHE A 74 -15.45 -20.98 -8.12
CA PHE A 74 -14.47 -20.52 -7.13
C PHE A 74 -14.64 -19.05 -6.74
N SER A 75 -15.58 -18.33 -7.37
CA SER A 75 -15.81 -16.90 -7.14
C SER A 75 -16.12 -16.57 -5.68
N THR A 76 -17.01 -17.34 -5.04
CA THR A 76 -17.38 -17.16 -3.62
C THR A 76 -16.18 -17.30 -2.68
N VAL A 77 -15.34 -18.32 -2.90
CA VAL A 77 -14.13 -18.53 -2.10
C VAL A 77 -13.14 -17.40 -2.30
N TYR A 78 -12.96 -16.96 -3.55
CA TYR A 78 -12.07 -15.85 -3.90
C TYR A 78 -12.49 -14.54 -3.21
N TYR A 79 -13.79 -14.22 -3.20
CA TYR A 79 -14.29 -13.04 -2.48
C TYR A 79 -14.08 -13.12 -0.97
N SER A 80 -14.33 -14.28 -0.36
CA SER A 80 -14.07 -14.49 1.07
C SER A 80 -12.59 -14.27 1.41
N ILE A 81 -11.68 -14.74 0.56
CA ILE A 81 -10.24 -14.51 0.72
C ILE A 81 -9.91 -13.01 0.60
N LEU A 82 -10.45 -12.31 -0.42
CA LEU A 82 -10.24 -10.86 -0.57
C LEU A 82 -10.70 -10.07 0.67
N VAL A 83 -11.89 -10.38 1.19
CA VAL A 83 -12.43 -9.72 2.40
C VAL A 83 -11.57 -10.04 3.62
N PHE A 84 -11.18 -11.29 3.80
CA PHE A 84 -10.33 -11.71 4.92
C PHE A 84 -8.98 -10.99 4.90
N ILE A 85 -8.35 -10.87 3.73
CA ILE A 85 -7.07 -10.17 3.57
C ILE A 85 -7.25 -8.67 3.78
N LEU A 86 -8.34 -8.07 3.30
CA LEU A 86 -8.65 -6.67 3.58
C LEU A 86 -8.68 -6.41 5.09
N ILE A 87 -9.35 -7.26 5.86
CA ILE A 87 -9.39 -7.17 7.33
C ILE A 87 -7.99 -7.31 7.92
N ILE A 88 -7.21 -8.31 7.50
CA ILE A 88 -5.83 -8.51 7.98
C ILE A 88 -4.98 -7.26 7.73
N VAL A 89 -5.04 -6.71 6.53
CA VAL A 89 -4.22 -5.56 6.14
C VAL A 89 -4.62 -4.33 6.95
N ILE A 90 -5.92 -4.08 7.16
CA ILE A 90 -6.40 -2.99 8.02
C ILE A 90 -5.89 -3.15 9.46
N ILE A 91 -5.87 -4.37 10.01
CA ILE A 91 -5.43 -4.64 11.39
C ILE A 91 -3.89 -4.56 11.52
N GLN A 92 -3.14 -5.11 10.56
CA GLN A 92 -1.68 -5.19 10.64
C GLN A 92 -0.98 -3.86 10.36
N ILE A 93 -1.57 -3.00 9.53
CA ILE A 93 -0.97 -1.72 9.15
C ILE A 93 -0.62 -0.82 10.36
N PRO A 94 -1.51 -0.58 11.33
CA PRO A 94 -1.17 0.22 12.51
C PRO A 94 -0.09 -0.44 13.39
N LEU A 95 0.02 -1.78 13.39
CA LEU A 95 1.01 -2.52 14.19
C LEU A 95 2.44 -2.40 13.62
N LYS A 96 2.59 -2.12 12.32
CA LYS A 96 3.91 -2.03 11.65
C LYS A 96 4.58 -0.65 11.79
N ASN A 97 4.02 0.25 12.61
CA ASN A 97 4.36 1.68 12.73
C ASN A 97 5.86 1.98 12.94
N ARG A 98 6.64 1.03 13.47
CA ARG A 98 8.08 1.22 13.74
C ARG A 98 8.94 1.26 12.47
N ASN A 99 8.57 0.52 11.41
CA ASN A 99 9.33 0.48 10.16
C ASN A 99 8.77 1.42 9.09
N LEU A 100 7.55 1.96 9.28
CA LEU A 100 6.90 2.81 8.28
C LEU A 100 7.68 4.11 8.02
N LYS A 101 8.36 4.64 9.03
CA LYS A 101 9.19 5.83 8.90
C LYS A 101 10.42 5.55 8.04
N GLU A 102 11.07 4.39 8.24
CA GLU A 102 12.20 3.95 7.41
C GLU A 102 11.76 3.72 5.96
N ASP A 103 10.65 3.01 5.75
CA ASP A 103 10.08 2.76 4.41
C ASP A 103 9.73 4.09 3.70
N PHE A 104 9.24 5.08 4.45
CA PHE A 104 8.91 6.40 3.93
C PHE A 104 10.17 7.20 3.59
N GLU A 105 11.18 7.15 4.45
CA GLU A 105 12.47 7.82 4.23
C GLU A 105 13.23 7.20 3.05
N ASP A 106 13.15 5.89 2.85
CA ASP A 106 13.71 5.21 1.68
C ASP A 106 13.00 5.63 0.38
N SER A 107 11.66 5.61 0.40
CA SER A 107 10.84 5.91 -0.78
C SER A 107 10.80 7.40 -1.16
N TRP A 108 10.80 8.29 -0.17
CA TRP A 108 10.63 9.74 -0.34
C TRP A 108 11.73 10.60 0.28
N GLY A 109 12.85 10.03 0.71
CA GLY A 109 13.96 10.75 1.34
C GLY A 109 14.45 11.96 0.54
N LYS A 110 14.41 11.87 -0.80
CA LYS A 110 14.73 12.98 -1.71
C LYS A 110 13.87 14.24 -1.54
N TYR A 111 12.74 14.16 -0.84
CA TYR A 111 11.85 15.29 -0.55
C TYR A 111 12.03 15.86 0.86
N LEU A 112 12.75 15.15 1.74
CA LEU A 112 13.02 15.57 3.10
C LEU A 112 14.20 16.55 3.14
N LYS A 113 14.18 17.48 4.10
CA LYS A 113 15.37 18.26 4.45
C LYS A 113 16.33 17.33 5.18
N ASP A 114 17.61 17.34 4.81
CA ASP A 114 18.65 16.59 5.52
C ASP A 114 18.64 16.96 7.01
N GLN A 115 18.54 15.96 7.88
CA GLN A 115 18.68 16.18 9.33
C GLN A 115 20.11 16.60 9.72
N THR A 116 21.05 16.58 8.78
CA THR A 116 22.46 16.97 8.95
C THR A 116 22.65 18.47 9.19
N ASN A 117 21.68 19.31 8.80
CA ASN A 117 21.84 20.78 8.88
C ASN A 117 21.46 21.40 10.23
N ASN A 118 21.14 20.59 11.25
CA ASN A 118 20.75 21.08 12.59
C ASN A 118 21.75 20.69 13.70
N LYS A 119 22.98 20.31 13.33
CA LYS A 119 24.09 20.07 14.28
C LYS A 119 25.12 21.20 14.35
N ASN A 120 24.93 22.29 13.60
CA ASN A 120 25.86 23.42 13.53
C ASN A 120 25.20 24.77 13.86
N LEU A 121 24.31 24.80 14.86
CA LEU A 121 23.83 26.03 15.49
C LEU A 121 23.81 25.85 17.01
#